data_AF-A0A3A9BR46-F1
#
_entry.id   AF-A0A3A9BR46-F1
#
_cell.length_a   1.000
_cell.length_b   1.000
_cell.length_c   1.000
_cell.angle_alpha   90.00
_cell.angle_beta   90.00
_cell.angle_gamma   90.00
#
_symmetry.space_group_name_H-M   'P 1'
#
loop_
_entity.id
_entity.type
_entity.pdbx_description
1 polymer ?
#
loop_
_entity_poly.entity_id
_entity_poly.type
_entity_poly.pdbx_seq_one_letter_code
_entity_poly.pdbx_strand_id
1 'polypeptide(L)'
;MATAENSLSKDWDLSEDYYQETFPSEELHLADFLETSDTPQPETDNHISDKAELQRVTNLVRQVTERSGQGDTIHSIAAELGVSEQYVKDILICVQSFPEDNAEAVAHLMLD
;
A
#
# COMPACT_ATOMS: atom_id res chain seq x y z
N MET A 1 -41.49 -17.38 32.10
CA MET A 1 -41.58 -16.63 30.82
C MET A 1 -40.60 -15.47 30.94
N ALA A 2 -39.56 -15.49 30.12
CA ALA A 2 -38.50 -14.49 30.11
C ALA A 2 -38.98 -13.22 29.41
N THR A 3 -38.64 -12.06 29.96
CA THR A 3 -38.64 -10.78 29.22
C THR A 3 -37.27 -10.15 29.45
N ALA A 4 -36.29 -10.75 28.78
CA ALA A 4 -34.98 -10.16 28.53
C ALA A 4 -35.09 -9.50 27.16
N GLU A 5 -35.66 -8.30 27.11
CA GLU A 5 -35.74 -7.54 25.87
C GLU A 5 -35.26 -6.12 26.15
N ASN A 6 -34.37 -5.67 25.27
CA ASN A 6 -33.89 -4.30 25.10
C ASN A 6 -32.56 -3.88 25.77
N SER A 7 -31.53 -4.74 25.71
CA SER A 7 -30.15 -4.32 25.99
C SER A 7 -29.23 -4.29 24.76
N LEU A 8 -29.66 -4.75 23.57
CA LEU A 8 -28.78 -4.85 22.40
C LEU A 8 -28.77 -3.59 21.51
N SER A 9 -29.83 -2.77 21.58
CA SER A 9 -29.96 -1.56 20.73
C SER A 9 -29.13 -0.37 21.25
N LYS A 10 -28.43 -0.54 22.38
CA LYS A 10 -27.71 0.53 23.08
C LYS A 10 -26.19 0.42 22.94
N ASP A 11 -25.69 -0.59 22.23
CA ASP A 11 -24.26 -0.84 22.07
C ASP A 11 -23.59 0.01 20.97
N TRP A 12 -24.37 0.79 20.19
CA TRP A 12 -23.84 1.68 19.14
C TRP A 12 -24.49 3.07 19.11
N ASP A 13 -25.48 3.33 19.97
CA ASP A 13 -26.13 4.62 20.06
C ASP A 13 -25.38 5.46 21.09
N LEU A 14 -24.52 6.37 20.61
CA LEU A 14 -23.84 7.34 21.46
C LEU A 14 -24.91 8.10 22.23
N SER A 15 -24.86 8.07 23.56
CA SER A 15 -25.85 8.77 24.38
C SER A 15 -25.78 10.27 24.10
N GLU A 16 -26.91 10.96 24.27
CA GLU A 16 -27.00 12.41 24.11
C GLU A 16 -25.96 13.15 24.97
N ASP A 17 -25.54 12.53 26.09
CA ASP A 17 -24.48 13.00 26.98
C ASP A 17 -23.09 13.04 26.31
N TYR A 18 -22.78 12.15 25.36
CA TYR A 18 -21.49 12.14 24.62
C TYR A 18 -21.30 13.41 23.78
N TYR A 19 -22.39 13.99 23.28
CA TYR A 19 -22.36 15.25 22.54
C TYR A 19 -22.34 16.49 23.44
N GLN A 20 -22.60 16.32 24.74
CA GLN A 20 -22.64 17.39 25.74
C GLN A 20 -21.36 17.49 26.56
N GLU A 21 -20.51 16.44 26.54
CA GLU A 21 -19.17 16.51 27.12
C GLU A 21 -18.34 17.54 26.35
N THR A 22 -18.13 18.67 27.00
CA THR A 22 -17.14 19.66 26.57
C THR A 22 -15.78 19.10 26.93
N PHE A 23 -15.23 18.24 26.07
CA PHE A 23 -13.83 17.86 26.15
C PHE A 23 -12.99 19.15 26.23
N PRO A 24 -11.93 19.22 27.04
CA PRO A 24 -10.96 20.29 26.90
C PRO A 24 -10.46 20.21 25.47
N SER A 25 -10.86 21.19 24.66
CA SER A 25 -10.47 21.32 23.27
C SER A 25 -8.99 21.67 23.25
N GLU A 26 -8.15 20.66 23.35
CA GLU A 26 -6.75 20.74 22.97
C GLU A 26 -6.74 20.98 21.46
N GLU A 27 -6.81 22.25 21.09
CA GLU A 27 -6.77 22.71 19.71
C GLU A 27 -5.39 22.39 19.15
N LEU A 28 -5.31 21.27 18.44
CA LEU A 28 -4.11 20.90 17.70
C LEU A 28 -3.89 21.93 16.58
N HIS A 29 -2.86 22.75 16.72
CA HIS A 29 -2.47 23.68 15.67
C HIS A 29 -1.61 22.97 14.63
N LEU A 30 -1.91 23.15 13.35
CA LEU A 30 -1.12 22.59 12.24
C LEU A 30 0.37 23.01 12.29
N ALA A 31 0.66 24.16 12.90
CA ALA A 31 2.01 24.66 13.09
C ALA A 31 2.85 23.82 14.06
N ASP A 32 2.23 23.03 14.95
CA ASP A 32 2.94 22.16 15.89
C ASP A 32 3.46 20.88 15.22
N PHE A 33 2.89 20.51 14.06
CA PHE A 33 3.33 19.36 13.26
C PHE A 33 4.27 19.75 12.11
N LEU A 34 4.23 21.03 11.70
CA LEU A 34 5.15 21.59 10.73
C LEU A 34 6.43 22.01 11.44
N GLU A 35 7.22 21.04 11.89
CA GLU A 35 8.62 21.28 12.23
C GLU A 35 9.25 21.96 11.01
N THR A 36 9.77 23.17 11.19
CA THR A 36 10.37 23.95 10.10
C THR A 36 11.69 23.31 9.71
N SER A 37 11.63 22.21 8.98
CA SER A 37 12.75 21.55 8.34
C SER A 37 13.23 22.38 7.15
N ASP A 38 13.70 23.59 7.44
CA ASP A 38 14.70 24.31 6.63
C ASP A 38 16.11 23.85 7.04
N THR A 39 16.23 22.58 7.35
CA THR A 39 17.49 21.85 7.23
C THR A 39 17.45 21.21 5.86
N PRO A 40 18.33 21.60 4.91
CA PRO A 40 18.55 20.77 3.74
C PRO A 40 19.02 19.42 4.27
N GLN A 41 18.10 18.47 4.32
CA GLN A 41 18.42 17.07 4.54
C GLN A 41 19.49 16.76 3.48
N PRO A 42 20.66 16.23 3.85
CA PRO A 42 21.62 15.81 2.85
C PRO A 42 20.88 14.78 2.00
N GLU A 43 20.59 15.18 0.76
CA GLU A 43 19.99 14.37 -0.29
C GLU A 43 20.75 13.05 -0.25
N THR A 44 20.12 12.01 0.30
CA THR A 44 20.77 10.72 0.44
C THR A 44 20.98 10.21 -0.97
N ASP A 45 22.26 10.02 -1.32
CA ASP A 45 22.75 9.45 -2.58
C ASP A 45 22.14 8.07 -2.92
N ASN A 46 21.32 7.51 -2.02
CA ASN A 46 20.49 6.32 -2.22
C ASN A 46 19.30 6.53 -3.18
N HIS A 47 18.73 7.74 -3.25
CA HIS A 47 17.49 7.96 -4.02
C HIS A 47 17.65 7.71 -5.53
N ILE A 48 18.88 7.83 -6.05
CA ILE A 48 19.19 7.57 -7.46
C ILE A 48 19.28 6.05 -7.73
N SER A 49 19.85 5.28 -6.79
CA SER A 49 19.91 3.82 -6.87
C SER A 49 18.50 3.23 -6.82
N ASP A 50 17.68 3.70 -5.89
CA ASP A 50 16.31 3.24 -5.69
C ASP A 50 15.44 3.53 -6.92
N LYS A 51 15.63 4.68 -7.57
CA LYS A 51 14.90 5.03 -8.80
C LYS A 51 15.29 4.16 -9.99
N ALA A 52 16.58 3.83 -10.15
CA ALA A 52 17.04 2.96 -11.22
C ALA A 52 16.55 1.53 -11.03
N GLU A 53 16.55 1.05 -9.79
CA GLU A 53 16.03 -0.26 -9.44
C GLU A 53 14.51 -0.34 -9.59
N LEU A 54 13.79 0.69 -9.16
CA LEU A 54 12.36 0.84 -9.38
C LEU A 54 12.00 0.75 -10.87
N GLN A 55 12.68 1.52 -11.72
CA GLN A 55 12.45 1.45 -13.16
C GLN A 55 12.74 0.06 -13.74
N ARG A 56 13.75 -0.64 -13.20
CA ARG A 56 14.05 -2.02 -13.61
C ARG A 56 12.90 -2.95 -13.25
N VAL A 57 12.42 -2.90 -12.00
CA VAL A 57 11.32 -3.73 -11.51
C VAL A 57 10.02 -3.41 -12.24
N THR A 58 9.68 -2.13 -12.45
CA THR A 58 8.49 -1.72 -13.23
C THR A 58 8.50 -2.29 -14.65
N ASN A 59 9.64 -2.24 -15.33
CA ASN A 59 9.77 -2.84 -16.67
C ASN A 59 9.63 -4.37 -16.62
N LEU A 60 10.09 -5.00 -15.55
CA LEU A 60 10.00 -6.45 -15.37
C LEU A 60 8.55 -6.88 -15.10
N VAL A 61 7.84 -6.16 -14.23
CA VAL A 61 6.40 -6.35 -13.98
C VAL A 61 5.61 -6.23 -15.28
N ARG A 62 5.85 -5.17 -16.08
CA ARG A 62 5.16 -4.99 -17.37
C ARG A 62 5.38 -6.19 -18.31
N GLN A 63 6.63 -6.63 -18.45
CA GLN A 63 6.97 -7.77 -19.33
C GLN A 63 6.33 -9.07 -18.85
N VAL A 64 6.37 -9.35 -17.54
CA VAL A 64 5.73 -10.53 -16.95
C VAL A 64 4.22 -10.53 -17.19
N THR A 65 3.55 -9.39 -16.98
CA THR A 65 2.10 -9.26 -17.19
C THR A 65 1.72 -9.45 -18.66
N GLU A 66 2.45 -8.83 -19.59
CA GLU A 66 2.21 -8.99 -21.03
C GLU A 66 2.36 -10.46 -21.48
N ARG A 67 3.46 -11.12 -21.07
CA ARG A 67 3.75 -12.52 -21.40
C ARG A 67 2.73 -13.48 -20.80
N SER A 68 2.35 -13.25 -19.54
CA SER A 68 1.30 -14.03 -18.90
C SER A 68 -0.05 -13.84 -19.59
N GLY A 69 -0.35 -12.65 -20.11
CA GLY A 69 -1.55 -12.39 -20.92
C GLY A 69 -1.53 -13.09 -22.28
N GLN A 70 -0.35 -13.37 -22.83
CA GLN A 70 -0.17 -14.14 -24.06
C GLN A 70 -0.28 -15.66 -23.85
N GLY A 71 -0.32 -16.12 -22.59
CA GLY A 71 -0.42 -17.54 -22.23
C GLY A 71 0.92 -18.24 -22.00
N ASP A 72 2.02 -17.49 -21.89
CA ASP A 72 3.33 -18.06 -21.57
C ASP A 72 3.35 -18.66 -20.16
N THR A 73 4.02 -19.80 -20.00
CA THR A 73 4.16 -20.43 -18.69
C THR A 73 5.16 -19.69 -17.81
N ILE A 74 4.96 -19.74 -16.49
CA ILE A 74 5.85 -19.13 -15.49
C ILE A 74 7.30 -19.55 -15.70
N HIS A 75 7.54 -20.82 -16.02
CA HIS A 75 8.87 -21.35 -16.30
C HIS A 75 9.51 -20.69 -17.54
N SER A 76 8.74 -20.52 -18.62
CA SER A 76 9.21 -19.86 -19.85
C SER A 76 9.55 -18.39 -19.60
N ILE A 77 8.68 -17.68 -18.88
CA ILE A 77 8.86 -16.26 -18.54
C ILE A 77 10.11 -16.08 -17.67
N ALA A 78 10.29 -16.93 -16.66
CA ALA A 78 11.44 -16.91 -15.77
C ALA A 78 12.76 -17.15 -16.54
N ALA A 79 12.76 -18.14 -17.45
CA ALA A 79 13.92 -18.45 -18.29
C ALA A 79 14.29 -17.31 -19.23
N GLU A 80 13.31 -16.62 -19.82
CA GLU A 80 13.54 -15.53 -20.77
C GLU A 80 13.98 -14.23 -20.09
N LEU A 81 13.40 -13.91 -18.93
CA LEU A 81 13.74 -12.71 -18.16
C LEU A 81 14.95 -12.91 -17.23
N GLY A 82 15.46 -14.14 -17.10
CA GLY A 82 16.60 -14.47 -16.25
C GLY A 82 16.32 -14.28 -14.75
N VAL A 83 15.07 -14.46 -14.34
CA VAL A 83 14.61 -14.33 -12.94
C VAL A 83 14.14 -15.67 -12.39
N SER A 84 13.96 -15.76 -11.07
CA SER A 84 13.42 -16.97 -10.46
C SER A 84 11.93 -17.14 -10.77
N GLU A 85 11.47 -18.39 -10.90
CA GLU A 85 10.03 -18.68 -11.06
C GLU A 85 9.19 -18.16 -9.89
N GLN A 86 9.76 -18.16 -8.69
CA GLN A 86 9.09 -17.62 -7.52
C GLN A 86 8.85 -16.12 -7.68
N TYR A 87 9.84 -15.37 -8.16
CA TYR A 87 9.70 -13.94 -8.39
C TYR A 87 8.63 -13.62 -9.44
N VAL A 88 8.55 -14.41 -10.51
CA VAL A 88 7.47 -14.28 -11.52
C VAL A 88 6.09 -14.57 -10.90
N LYS A 89 5.98 -15.57 -10.02
CA LYS A 89 4.73 -15.85 -9.29
C LYS A 89 4.31 -14.68 -8.42
N ASP A 90 5.26 -14.14 -7.64
CA ASP A 90 5.00 -13.04 -6.72
C ASP A 90 4.51 -11.81 -7.50
N ILE A 91 5.13 -11.48 -8.63
CA ILE A 91 4.68 -10.41 -9.53
C ILE A 91 3.23 -10.64 -9.99
N LEU A 92 2.92 -11.83 -10.49
CA LEU A 92 1.58 -12.14 -11.01
C LEU A 92 0.50 -12.11 -9.93
N ILE A 93 0.83 -12.54 -8.70
CA ILE A 93 -0.06 -12.46 -7.55
C ILE A 93 -0.32 -11.00 -7.19
N CYS A 94 0.71 -10.15 -7.16
CA CYS A 94 0.55 -8.73 -6.87
C CYS A 94 -0.31 -8.04 -7.95
N VAL A 95 -0.06 -8.30 -9.22
CA VAL A 95 -0.85 -7.75 -10.34
C VAL A 95 -2.31 -8.21 -10.30
N GLN A 96 -2.58 -9.48 -9.97
CA GLN A 96 -3.95 -9.98 -9.83
C GLN A 96 -4.68 -9.40 -8.61
N SER A 97 -3.94 -9.12 -7.54
CA SER A 97 -4.50 -8.54 -6.32
C SER A 97 -4.91 -7.08 -6.54
N PHE A 98 -4.22 -6.39 -7.43
CA PHE A 98 -4.45 -4.97 -7.75
C PHE A 98 -4.57 -4.73 -9.26
N PRO A 99 -5.69 -5.13 -9.89
CA PRO A 99 -5.88 -4.97 -11.34
C PRO A 99 -6.05 -3.50 -11.77
N GLU A 100 -6.38 -2.60 -10.85
CA GLU A 100 -6.47 -1.15 -11.09
C GLU A 100 -5.11 -0.45 -10.97
N ASP A 101 -4.10 -1.11 -10.38
CA ASP A 101 -2.80 -0.49 -10.12
C ASP A 101 -1.87 -0.55 -11.34
N ASN A 102 -1.11 0.52 -11.49
CA ASN A 102 -0.07 0.62 -12.51
C ASN A 102 1.15 -0.22 -12.11
N ALA A 103 1.92 -0.70 -13.10
CA ALA A 103 3.13 -1.49 -12.87
C ALA A 103 4.17 -0.82 -11.96
N GLU A 104 4.12 0.51 -11.83
CA GLU A 104 4.95 1.30 -10.91
C GLU A 104 4.55 1.10 -9.44
N ALA A 105 3.26 1.05 -9.13
CA ALA A 105 2.77 0.78 -7.76
C ALA A 105 3.13 -0.64 -7.31
N VAL A 106 3.00 -1.62 -8.22
CA VAL A 106 3.45 -3.00 -7.95
C VAL A 106 4.96 -3.05 -7.74
N ALA A 107 5.73 -2.28 -8.51
CA ALA A 107 7.18 -2.23 -8.32
C ALA A 107 7.56 -1.65 -6.96
N HIS A 108 6.90 -0.58 -6.51
CA HIS A 108 7.07 -0.05 -5.16
C HIS A 108 6.78 -1.09 -4.08
N LEU A 109 5.67 -1.82 -4.21
CA LEU A 109 5.30 -2.88 -3.26
C LEU A 109 6.34 -4.02 -3.18
N MET A 110 7.09 -4.25 -4.25
CA MET A 110 8.13 -5.29 -4.29
C MET A 110 9.50 -4.82 -3.78
N LEU A 111 9.71 -3.51 -3.69
CA LEU A 111 10.97 -2.87 -3.29
C LEU A 111 10.95 -2.37 -1.84
N ASP A 112 9.77 -2.18 -1.25
CA ASP A 112 9.56 -1.94 0.20
C ASP A 112 9.80 -3.21 1.04
#